data_AF-A3DNT7-F1
#
_entry.id   AF-A3DNT7-F1
#
_cell.length_a   1.000
_cell.length_b   1.000
_cell.length_c   1.000
_cell.angle_alpha   90.00
_cell.angle_beta   90.00
_cell.angle_gamma   90.00
#
_symmetry.space_group_name_H-M   'P 1'
#
loop_
_entity.id
_entity.type
_entity.pdbx_description
1 polymer ?
#
loop_
_entity_poly.entity_id
_entity_poly.type
_entity_poly.pdbx_seq_one_letter_code
_entity_poly.pdbx_strand_id
1 'polypeptide(L)'
;MIKQILLITVLVFLLIVMIHPLIFANPIPAPTIILDHEDIAFNFTYLSNGVVNVSVYGKYTMRNAGYDVITMYFPVPNETDRKSVRVLVNDEEMSYGFTWDIFVQGHKHKYYTVMGPLPLIMWRVMSGEEKYIVEVYYNYKFNIRDGVGETIYALGTGKYYYTYSKQCIARINISLKGFNNTLLNIKLNAPNQTETLVYAKLINKPTRTSIVLVSNMFSSFKRDLLFIFNQINPDNYSEGYARKIYLRIDPLLETEYLKIHGSVTFNSGGYAFSRLEIISRENEIDVLMNIIQIKGPAIMIIKEINYELYSPLNMSETGKMIFKLIVNGKILVNKTLNYTQPIQPLIEEHIVQKPIDNSTTPIQKPKCFNDKYTTF
;
A
#
# COMPACT_ATOMS: atom_id res chain seq x y z
N MET A 1 -6.54 -16.91 72.06
CA MET A 1 -7.51 -17.16 70.97
C MET A 1 -8.07 -15.86 70.36
N ILE A 2 -8.80 -15.02 71.10
CA ILE A 2 -9.42 -13.79 70.54
C ILE A 2 -8.40 -12.81 69.92
N LYS A 3 -7.24 -12.59 70.57
CA LYS A 3 -6.17 -11.74 70.03
C LYS A 3 -5.55 -12.25 68.73
N GLN A 4 -5.46 -13.57 68.56
CA GLN A 4 -4.92 -14.18 67.34
C GLN A 4 -5.92 -14.07 66.18
N ILE A 5 -7.21 -14.25 66.47
CA ILE A 5 -8.28 -14.05 65.49
C ILE A 5 -8.27 -12.60 65.01
N LEU A 6 -8.23 -11.63 65.93
CA LEU A 6 -8.20 -10.20 65.59
C LEU A 6 -6.98 -9.84 64.71
N LEU A 7 -5.80 -10.36 65.04
CA LEU A 7 -4.58 -10.12 64.28
C LEU A 7 -4.68 -10.69 62.85
N ILE A 8 -5.23 -11.91 62.71
CA ILE A 8 -5.43 -12.55 61.41
C ILE A 8 -6.45 -11.77 60.58
N THR A 9 -7.55 -11.31 61.19
CA THR A 9 -8.57 -10.51 60.50
C THR A 9 -8.00 -9.18 59.99
N VAL A 10 -7.19 -8.49 60.80
CA VAL A 10 -6.52 -7.24 60.40
C VAL A 10 -5.52 -7.50 59.27
N LEU A 11 -4.76 -8.59 59.34
CA LEU A 11 -3.78 -8.95 58.30
C LEU A 11 -4.45 -9.26 56.97
N VAL A 12 -5.55 -10.03 56.99
CA VAL A 12 -6.34 -10.35 55.79
C VAL A 12 -6.98 -9.10 55.20
N PHE A 13 -7.50 -8.20 56.03
CA PHE A 13 -8.05 -6.92 55.58
C PHE A 13 -6.99 -6.03 54.92
N LEU A 14 -5.81 -5.92 55.53
CA LEU A 14 -4.66 -5.21 54.95
C LEU A 14 -4.21 -5.84 53.62
N LEU A 15 -4.21 -7.18 53.53
CA LEU A 15 -3.91 -7.88 52.29
C LEU A 15 -4.92 -7.55 51.19
N ILE A 16 -6.22 -7.56 51.50
CA ILE A 16 -7.29 -7.21 50.55
C ILE A 16 -7.15 -5.76 50.06
N VAL A 17 -6.86 -4.81 50.97
CA VAL A 17 -6.65 -3.40 50.63
C VAL A 17 -5.38 -3.20 49.79
N MET A 18 -4.29 -3.95 50.07
CA MET A 18 -3.07 -3.89 49.27
C MET A 18 -3.21 -4.55 47.88
N ILE A 19 -4.16 -5.47 47.69
CA ILE A 19 -4.45 -6.08 46.37
C ILE A 19 -5.36 -5.18 45.52
N HIS A 20 -6.05 -4.18 46.11
CA HIS A 20 -7.02 -3.33 45.40
C HIS A 20 -6.48 -2.27 44.42
N PRO A 21 -5.21 -1.82 44.38
CA PRO A 21 -4.78 -0.86 43.36
C PRO A 21 -4.25 -1.50 42.07
N LEU A 22 -4.35 -2.83 41.89
CA LEU A 22 -3.94 -3.49 40.65
C LEU A 22 -5.09 -3.79 39.68
N ILE A 23 -6.31 -3.38 40.00
CA ILE A 23 -7.36 -3.25 39.00
C ILE A 23 -7.10 -1.92 38.28
N PHE A 24 -6.20 -1.96 37.29
CA PHE A 24 -6.28 -1.00 36.20
C PHE A 24 -7.69 -1.13 35.63
N ALA A 25 -8.58 -0.24 36.07
CA ALA A 25 -9.84 0.00 35.42
C ALA A 25 -9.55 0.11 33.93
N ASN A 26 -10.27 -0.69 33.15
CA ASN A 26 -10.29 -0.65 31.69
C ASN A 26 -10.22 0.83 31.28
N PRO A 27 -9.14 1.31 30.62
CA PRO A 27 -8.96 2.74 30.41
C PRO A 27 -10.22 3.25 29.72
N ILE A 28 -10.91 4.19 30.38
CA ILE A 28 -12.09 4.87 29.82
C ILE A 28 -11.61 5.39 28.46
N PRO A 29 -12.19 4.96 27.33
CA PRO A 29 -11.68 5.36 26.04
C PRO A 29 -11.78 6.88 25.95
N ALA A 30 -10.62 7.54 25.90
CA ALA A 30 -10.56 8.96 25.59
C ALA A 30 -11.26 9.20 24.24
N PRO A 31 -11.83 10.39 24.01
CA PRO A 31 -12.44 10.69 22.73
C PRO A 31 -11.54 10.30 21.56
N THR A 32 -12.06 9.46 20.66
CA THR A 32 -11.28 8.79 19.61
C THR A 32 -12.02 8.87 18.28
N ILE A 33 -11.28 9.17 17.22
CA ILE A 33 -11.77 9.04 15.84
C ILE A 33 -11.19 7.78 15.24
N ILE A 34 -12.04 6.88 14.77
CA ILE A 34 -11.61 5.60 14.18
C ILE A 34 -11.85 5.69 12.68
N LEU A 35 -10.81 5.43 11.89
CA LEU A 35 -10.91 5.27 10.44
C LEU A 35 -10.85 3.79 10.09
N ASP A 36 -12.01 3.21 9.76
CA ASP A 36 -12.11 1.77 9.50
C ASP A 36 -11.63 1.44 8.07
N HIS A 37 -12.09 2.21 7.09
CA HIS A 37 -11.83 1.98 5.66
C HIS A 37 -11.58 3.27 4.89
N GLU A 38 -10.64 3.19 3.95
CA GLU A 38 -10.43 4.19 2.90
C GLU A 38 -10.63 3.52 1.54
N ASP A 39 -11.62 3.96 0.77
CA ASP A 39 -11.80 3.55 -0.62
C ASP A 39 -11.45 4.76 -1.50
N ILE A 40 -10.30 4.69 -2.16
CA ILE A 40 -9.72 5.80 -2.93
C ILE A 40 -9.70 5.41 -4.40
N ALA A 41 -10.09 6.31 -5.28
CA ALA A 41 -10.06 6.14 -6.72
C ALA A 41 -9.23 7.26 -7.37
N PHE A 42 -8.18 6.88 -8.11
CA PHE A 42 -7.41 7.76 -8.96
C PHE A 42 -7.72 7.49 -10.42
N ASN A 43 -8.05 8.55 -11.16
CA ASN A 43 -8.17 8.52 -12.61
C ASN A 43 -7.07 9.39 -13.20
N PHE A 44 -6.01 8.75 -13.69
CA PHE A 44 -4.92 9.40 -14.40
C PHE A 44 -5.22 9.39 -15.90
N THR A 45 -5.24 10.57 -16.51
CA THR A 45 -5.37 10.74 -17.96
C THR A 45 -4.18 11.52 -18.48
N TYR A 46 -3.32 10.85 -19.25
CA TYR A 46 -2.23 11.49 -19.98
C TYR A 46 -2.82 12.34 -21.12
N LEU A 47 -2.54 13.62 -21.10
CA LEU A 47 -2.90 14.60 -22.12
C LEU A 47 -1.69 14.85 -23.04
N SER A 48 -1.82 15.74 -24.03
CA SER A 48 -0.69 16.14 -24.86
C SER A 48 0.38 16.88 -24.05
N ASN A 49 1.62 16.87 -24.58
CA ASN A 49 2.77 17.64 -24.05
C ASN A 49 3.20 17.27 -22.61
N GLY A 50 3.06 16.00 -22.21
CA GLY A 50 3.51 15.55 -20.89
C GLY A 50 2.58 15.89 -19.73
N VAL A 51 1.46 16.59 -19.97
CA VAL A 51 0.52 16.95 -18.91
C VAL A 51 -0.31 15.73 -18.53
N VAL A 52 -0.45 15.46 -17.23
CA VAL A 52 -1.34 14.42 -16.71
C VAL A 52 -2.43 15.09 -15.88
N ASN A 53 -3.69 14.83 -16.25
CA ASN A 53 -4.84 15.19 -15.44
C ASN A 53 -5.18 14.06 -14.47
N VAL A 54 -5.39 14.41 -13.20
CA VAL A 54 -5.72 13.47 -12.14
C VAL A 54 -7.04 13.87 -11.51
N SER A 55 -7.97 12.94 -11.46
CA SER A 55 -9.19 13.05 -10.67
C SER A 55 -9.14 12.06 -9.52
N VAL A 56 -9.32 12.56 -8.31
CA VAL A 56 -9.29 11.78 -7.07
C VAL A 56 -10.65 11.82 -6.42
N TYR A 57 -11.13 10.65 -6.03
CA TYR A 57 -12.27 10.46 -5.14
C TYR A 57 -11.80 9.62 -3.97
N GLY A 58 -12.02 10.08 -2.74
CA GLY A 58 -11.76 9.32 -1.53
C GLY A 58 -13.04 9.18 -0.72
N LYS A 59 -13.33 7.97 -0.25
CA LYS A 59 -14.42 7.66 0.67
C LYS A 59 -13.84 7.09 1.96
N TYR A 60 -14.14 7.73 3.08
CA TYR A 60 -13.56 7.42 4.39
C TYR A 60 -14.69 7.04 5.34
N THR A 61 -14.69 5.80 5.81
CA THR A 61 -15.66 5.35 6.83
C THR A 61 -15.08 5.61 8.20
N MET A 62 -15.73 6.51 8.94
CA MET A 62 -15.22 7.03 10.20
C MET A 62 -16.20 6.77 11.35
N ARG A 63 -15.67 6.64 12.57
CA ARG A 63 -16.43 6.57 13.80
C ARG A 63 -15.96 7.63 14.77
N ASN A 64 -16.88 8.42 15.31
CA ASN A 64 -16.63 9.36 16.38
C ASN A 64 -17.07 8.74 17.71
N ALA A 65 -16.10 8.51 18.59
CA ALA A 65 -16.36 8.10 19.96
C ALA A 65 -16.01 9.27 20.89
N GLY A 66 -16.96 10.17 21.16
CA GLY A 66 -16.88 11.13 22.27
C GLY A 66 -16.39 12.56 21.96
N TYR A 67 -16.29 12.98 20.69
CA TYR A 67 -16.08 14.39 20.35
C TYR A 67 -17.38 15.10 19.97
N ASP A 68 -17.60 16.30 20.51
CA ASP A 68 -18.75 17.15 20.14
C ASP A 68 -18.54 17.86 18.80
N VAL A 69 -17.31 18.32 18.53
CA VAL A 69 -16.92 18.97 17.27
C VAL A 69 -15.55 18.46 16.85
N ILE A 70 -15.43 18.05 15.59
CA ILE A 70 -14.18 17.57 15.00
C ILE A 70 -13.76 18.53 13.90
N THR A 71 -12.54 19.07 13.99
CA THR A 71 -11.93 19.77 12.86
C THR A 71 -11.06 18.77 12.09
N MET A 72 -11.42 18.54 10.84
CA MET A 72 -10.73 17.62 9.94
C MET A 72 -9.74 18.39 9.07
N TYR A 73 -8.56 17.83 8.86
CA TYR A 73 -7.53 18.35 7.96
C TYR A 73 -7.18 17.29 6.93
N PHE A 74 -7.31 17.63 5.65
CA PHE A 74 -7.08 16.70 4.56
C PHE A 74 -6.02 17.23 3.59
N PRO A 75 -4.83 16.61 3.53
CA PRO A 75 -3.75 17.06 2.66
C PRO A 75 -4.08 16.82 1.18
N VAL A 76 -3.78 17.81 0.34
CA VAL A 76 -3.91 17.70 -1.12
C VAL A 76 -2.65 18.18 -1.82
N PRO A 77 -2.35 17.70 -3.04
CA PRO A 77 -1.24 18.22 -3.85
C PRO A 77 -1.29 19.74 -4.01
N ASN A 78 -0.12 20.37 -4.14
CA ASN A 78 0.02 21.82 -4.33
C ASN A 78 -0.71 22.31 -5.59
N GLU A 79 -0.79 21.45 -6.59
CA GLU A 79 -1.36 21.67 -7.92
C GLU A 79 -2.88 21.47 -7.96
N THR A 80 -3.51 21.22 -6.81
CA THR A 80 -4.96 21.02 -6.71
C THR A 80 -5.73 22.22 -7.23
N ASP A 81 -6.63 21.97 -8.18
CA ASP A 81 -7.62 22.96 -8.60
C ASP A 81 -8.62 23.16 -7.46
N ARG A 82 -8.47 24.26 -6.74
CA ARG A 82 -9.31 24.60 -5.58
C ARG A 82 -10.80 24.64 -5.91
N LYS A 83 -11.18 24.93 -7.16
CA LYS A 83 -12.59 24.97 -7.59
C LYS A 83 -13.18 23.59 -7.81
N SER A 84 -12.33 22.56 -7.95
CA SER A 84 -12.76 21.18 -8.14
C SER A 84 -13.02 20.45 -6.83
N VAL A 85 -12.66 21.06 -5.69
CA VAL A 85 -12.77 20.42 -4.38
C VAL A 85 -14.23 20.36 -3.94
N ARG A 86 -14.68 19.16 -3.55
CA ARG A 86 -15.95 18.93 -2.86
C ARG A 86 -15.71 18.02 -1.67
N VAL A 87 -16.32 18.36 -0.55
CA VAL A 87 -16.29 17.56 0.68
C VAL A 87 -17.73 17.25 1.06
N LEU A 88 -18.06 15.98 1.17
CA LEU A 88 -19.37 15.54 1.64
C LEU A 88 -19.21 14.77 2.95
N VAL A 89 -20.17 14.95 3.86
CA VAL A 89 -20.29 14.16 5.08
C VAL A 89 -21.70 13.60 5.10
N ASN A 90 -21.84 12.27 5.04
CA ASN A 90 -23.13 11.59 4.92
C ASN A 90 -23.97 12.15 3.77
N ASP A 91 -23.36 12.26 2.59
CA ASP A 91 -23.95 12.83 1.36
C ASP A 91 -24.29 14.34 1.42
N GLU A 92 -24.05 15.03 2.54
CA GLU A 92 -24.25 16.48 2.67
C GLU A 92 -22.97 17.27 2.35
N GLU A 93 -23.08 18.27 1.48
CA GLU A 93 -21.93 19.08 1.06
C GLU A 93 -21.50 20.09 2.15
N MET A 94 -20.22 20.01 2.53
CA MET A 94 -19.66 20.79 3.63
C MET A 94 -18.97 22.05 3.15
N SER A 95 -19.11 23.13 3.91
CA SER A 95 -18.22 24.29 3.77
C SER A 95 -16.81 23.93 4.20
N TYR A 96 -15.82 24.28 3.38
CA TYR A 96 -14.41 24.02 3.65
C TYR A 96 -13.55 25.26 3.44
N GLY A 97 -12.35 25.26 4.02
CA GLY A 97 -11.30 26.25 3.78
C GLY A 97 -9.98 25.59 3.42
N PHE A 98 -9.04 26.37 2.89
CA PHE A 98 -7.66 25.92 2.68
C PHE A 98 -6.75 26.49 3.76
N THR A 99 -5.87 25.67 4.30
CA THR A 99 -4.84 26.05 5.28
C THR A 99 -3.53 25.34 4.98
N TRP A 100 -2.42 25.88 5.47
CA TRP A 100 -1.13 25.17 5.48
C TRP A 100 -0.83 24.52 6.82
N ASP A 101 -1.71 24.74 7.79
CA ASP A 101 -1.44 24.55 9.19
C ASP A 101 -2.47 23.61 9.83
N ILE A 102 -1.96 22.64 10.58
CA ILE A 102 -2.70 21.72 11.43
C ILE A 102 -2.49 22.14 12.87
N PHE A 103 -3.57 22.14 13.64
CA PHE A 103 -3.51 22.33 15.08
C PHE A 103 -3.59 20.98 15.78
N VAL A 104 -2.48 20.56 16.40
CA VAL A 104 -2.38 19.31 17.16
C VAL A 104 -1.88 19.65 18.55
N GLN A 105 -2.63 19.26 19.58
CA GLN A 105 -2.29 19.54 20.99
C GLN A 105 -1.96 21.01 21.27
N GLY A 106 -2.69 21.94 20.63
CA GLY A 106 -2.48 23.39 20.80
C GLY A 106 -1.31 23.97 20.00
N HIS A 107 -0.54 23.15 19.30
CA HIS A 107 0.60 23.58 18.49
C HIS A 107 0.29 23.55 17.00
N LYS A 108 0.92 24.48 16.29
CA LYS A 108 0.75 24.71 14.86
C LYS A 108 1.82 23.93 14.09
N HIS A 109 1.41 23.04 13.19
CA HIS A 109 2.29 22.19 12.39
C HIS A 109 1.96 22.30 10.90
N LYS A 110 2.94 22.09 10.03
CA LYS A 110 2.68 21.85 8.59
C LYS A 110 2.63 20.36 8.32
N TYR A 111 1.83 19.95 7.34
CA TYR A 111 1.80 18.56 6.89
C TYR A 111 2.96 18.30 5.93
N TYR A 112 4.06 17.73 6.43
CA TYR A 112 5.23 17.39 5.61
C TYR A 112 5.12 16.00 5.01
N THR A 113 5.45 15.88 3.72
CA THR A 113 5.61 14.61 2.99
C THR A 113 7.04 14.47 2.48
N VAL A 114 7.33 13.34 1.82
CA VAL A 114 8.60 13.16 1.10
C VAL A 114 8.80 14.15 -0.06
N MET A 115 7.72 14.75 -0.58
CA MET A 115 7.78 15.79 -1.63
C MET A 115 7.72 17.22 -1.06
N GLY A 116 7.78 17.37 0.27
CA GLY A 116 7.65 18.66 0.96
C GLY A 116 6.28 18.90 1.58
N PRO A 117 6.02 20.12 2.07
CA PRO A 117 4.76 20.45 2.73
C PRO A 117 3.60 20.49 1.74
N LEU A 118 2.42 20.04 2.18
CA LEU A 118 1.18 20.10 1.40
C LEU A 118 0.14 21.05 2.04
N PRO A 119 -0.68 21.74 1.24
CA PRO A 119 -1.87 22.43 1.72
C PRO A 119 -2.92 21.42 2.17
N LEU A 120 -3.83 21.90 3.00
CA LEU A 120 -4.86 21.11 3.64
C LEU A 120 -6.22 21.73 3.34
N ILE A 121 -7.18 20.88 3.01
CA ILE A 121 -8.60 21.22 3.08
C ILE A 121 -9.02 21.02 4.53
N MET A 122 -9.73 22.00 5.09
CA MET A 122 -10.19 22.00 6.48
C MET A 122 -11.70 22.20 6.53
N TRP A 123 -12.39 21.35 7.29
CA TRP A 123 -13.81 21.48 7.58
C TRP A 123 -14.11 21.03 9.01
N ARG A 124 -15.34 21.27 9.46
CA ARG A 124 -15.81 20.86 10.79
C ARG A 124 -16.97 19.90 10.66
N VAL A 125 -16.95 18.85 11.47
CA VAL A 125 -18.04 17.89 11.63
C VAL A 125 -18.59 18.05 13.04
N MET A 126 -19.88 18.30 13.16
CA MET A 126 -20.58 18.37 14.46
C MET A 126 -21.00 16.97 14.88
N SER A 127 -21.07 16.72 16.20
CA SER A 127 -21.59 15.46 16.74
C SER A 127 -23.06 15.34 16.38
N GLY A 128 -23.38 14.33 15.57
CA GLY A 128 -24.75 13.93 15.23
C GLY A 128 -24.86 12.41 15.12
N GLU A 129 -23.84 11.77 14.54
CA GLU A 129 -23.79 10.32 14.35
C GLU A 129 -22.48 9.73 14.89
N GLU A 130 -22.57 8.55 15.53
CA GLU A 130 -21.39 7.80 15.97
C GLU A 130 -20.55 7.32 14.79
N LYS A 131 -21.15 7.07 13.63
CA LYS A 131 -20.49 6.63 12.40
C LYS A 131 -20.91 7.52 11.25
N TYR A 132 -19.95 7.99 10.45
CA TYR A 132 -20.20 8.84 9.30
C TYR A 132 -19.24 8.52 8.15
N ILE A 133 -19.66 8.90 6.95
CA ILE A 133 -18.89 8.74 5.72
C ILE A 133 -18.43 10.12 5.29
N VAL A 134 -17.12 10.29 5.16
CA VAL A 134 -16.55 11.48 4.53
C VAL A 134 -16.20 11.14 3.09
N GLU A 135 -16.59 11.97 2.14
CA GLU A 135 -16.19 11.87 0.76
C GLU A 135 -15.45 13.13 0.33
N VAL A 136 -14.30 12.97 -0.33
CA VAL A 136 -13.50 14.09 -0.82
C VAL A 136 -13.23 13.89 -2.30
N TYR A 137 -13.58 14.89 -3.09
CA TYR A 137 -13.33 14.95 -4.53
C TYR A 137 -12.38 16.10 -4.81
N TYR A 138 -11.38 15.88 -5.65
CA TYR A 138 -10.54 16.96 -6.17
C TYR A 138 -9.83 16.54 -7.46
N ASN A 139 -9.49 17.54 -8.27
CA ASN A 139 -8.71 17.39 -9.48
C ASN A 139 -7.40 18.17 -9.36
N TYR A 140 -6.35 17.66 -9.99
CA TYR A 140 -5.09 18.37 -10.12
C TYR A 140 -4.37 17.93 -11.40
N LYS A 141 -3.31 18.65 -11.76
CA LYS A 141 -2.47 18.33 -12.91
C LYS A 141 -1.01 18.34 -12.52
N PHE A 142 -0.24 17.40 -13.05
CA PHE A 142 1.22 17.39 -12.96
C PHE A 142 1.82 17.11 -14.34
N ASN A 143 3.13 17.27 -14.48
CA ASN A 143 3.83 17.08 -15.74
C ASN A 143 4.82 15.92 -15.65
N ILE A 144 4.87 15.12 -16.71
CA ILE A 144 6.01 14.25 -17.01
C ILE A 144 7.03 15.10 -17.78
N ARG A 145 8.21 15.31 -17.19
CA ARG A 145 9.34 16.06 -17.77
C ARG A 145 10.53 15.13 -17.91
N ASP A 146 11.22 15.20 -19.04
CA ASP A 146 12.38 14.35 -19.32
C ASP A 146 12.10 12.85 -19.13
N GLY A 147 10.87 12.44 -19.46
CA GLY A 147 10.40 11.06 -19.32
C GLY A 147 10.01 10.65 -17.90
N VAL A 148 10.08 11.52 -16.90
CA VAL A 148 9.74 11.21 -15.50
C VAL A 148 8.65 12.15 -14.98
N GLY A 149 7.64 11.60 -14.31
CA GLY A 149 6.64 12.38 -13.60
C GLY A 149 6.29 11.74 -12.26
N GLU A 150 6.07 12.57 -11.26
CA GLU A 150 5.83 12.14 -9.89
C GLU A 150 4.61 12.87 -9.32
N THR A 151 3.83 12.15 -8.51
CA THR A 151 2.78 12.74 -7.69
C THR A 151 2.59 11.92 -6.43
N ILE A 152 1.95 12.50 -5.42
CA ILE A 152 1.82 11.94 -4.09
C ILE A 152 0.37 11.93 -3.62
N TYR A 153 0.04 10.93 -2.82
CA TYR A 153 -1.13 10.92 -1.97
C TYR A 153 -0.70 10.70 -0.54
N ALA A 154 -1.08 11.62 0.33
CA ALA A 154 -0.76 11.60 1.74
C ALA A 154 -1.66 10.59 2.47
N LEU A 155 -1.32 9.30 2.37
CA LEU A 155 -2.02 8.21 3.06
C LEU A 155 -1.84 8.30 4.58
N GLY A 156 -0.78 8.95 5.06
CA GLY A 156 -0.49 9.09 6.49
C GLY A 156 -1.32 10.17 7.21
N THR A 157 -2.60 10.36 6.89
CA THR A 157 -3.44 11.44 7.47
C THR A 157 -3.61 11.32 8.98
N GLY A 158 -3.49 10.12 9.55
CA GLY A 158 -3.48 9.88 11.00
C GLY A 158 -2.12 10.09 11.71
N LYS A 159 -1.04 10.43 10.98
CA LYS A 159 0.33 10.47 11.55
C LYS A 159 0.53 11.46 12.70
N TYR A 160 -0.35 12.45 12.83
CA TYR A 160 -0.28 13.46 13.88
C TYR A 160 -1.32 13.27 15.00
N TYR A 161 -2.19 12.27 14.89
CA TYR A 161 -3.21 12.02 15.88
C TYR A 161 -2.96 10.71 16.62
N TYR A 162 -2.53 10.82 17.88
CA TYR A 162 -2.33 9.67 18.77
C TYR A 162 -3.65 8.94 19.12
N THR A 163 -4.79 9.60 18.96
CA THR A 163 -6.13 9.09 19.28
C THR A 163 -6.86 8.48 18.08
N TYR A 164 -6.16 8.22 16.97
CA TYR A 164 -6.66 7.29 15.95
C TYR A 164 -6.14 5.92 16.29
N SER A 165 -7.02 4.95 16.58
CA SER A 165 -6.82 3.62 16.00
C SER A 165 -7.82 2.56 16.44
N LYS A 166 -8.53 2.02 15.45
CA LYS A 166 -8.40 0.60 15.15
C LYS A 166 -7.52 0.46 13.91
N GLN A 167 -7.33 -0.74 13.40
CA GLN A 167 -6.64 -0.97 12.14
C GLN A 167 -7.42 -0.36 10.96
N CYS A 168 -6.72 0.15 9.95
CA CYS A 168 -7.32 0.75 8.76
C CYS A 168 -6.96 -0.06 7.49
N ILE A 169 -7.96 -0.30 6.63
CA ILE A 169 -7.77 -0.92 5.32
C ILE A 169 -7.99 0.14 4.24
N ALA A 170 -6.98 0.38 3.42
CA ALA A 170 -7.06 1.27 2.27
C ALA A 170 -7.13 0.46 0.96
N ARG A 171 -8.20 0.66 0.19
CA ARG A 171 -8.34 0.14 -1.18
C ARG A 171 -8.16 1.28 -2.16
N ILE A 172 -7.14 1.18 -3.00
CA ILE A 172 -6.76 2.24 -3.94
C ILE A 172 -6.96 1.72 -5.35
N ASN A 173 -8.01 2.20 -5.99
CA ASN A 173 -8.39 1.90 -7.35
C ASN A 173 -7.72 2.90 -8.29
N ILE A 174 -7.05 2.41 -9.31
CA ILE A 174 -6.24 3.22 -10.22
C ILE A 174 -6.67 2.94 -11.64
N SER A 175 -7.06 4.00 -12.35
CA SER A 175 -7.42 3.98 -13.76
C SER A 175 -6.43 4.84 -14.53
N LEU A 176 -5.85 4.27 -15.58
CA LEU A 176 -4.80 4.88 -16.39
C LEU A 176 -5.26 4.93 -17.85
N LYS A 177 -5.32 6.14 -18.44
CA LYS A 177 -5.69 6.36 -19.84
C LYS A 177 -4.65 7.22 -20.55
N GLY A 178 -4.31 6.84 -21.78
CA GLY A 178 -3.38 7.63 -22.63
C GLY A 178 -1.90 7.39 -22.36
N PHE A 179 -1.54 6.56 -21.37
CA PHE A 179 -0.17 6.15 -21.11
C PHE A 179 0.24 5.04 -22.08
N ASN A 180 1.35 5.26 -22.80
CA ASN A 180 1.96 4.26 -23.67
C ASN A 180 3.44 4.09 -23.27
N ASN A 181 3.92 2.85 -23.24
CA ASN A 181 5.27 2.49 -22.83
C ASN A 181 5.72 3.20 -21.53
N THR A 182 4.82 3.30 -20.56
CA THR A 182 5.09 3.99 -19.30
C THR A 182 5.16 2.98 -18.17
N LEU A 183 6.29 2.91 -17.47
CA LEU A 183 6.42 2.16 -16.24
C LEU A 183 5.88 2.98 -15.06
N LEU A 184 4.76 2.52 -14.50
CA LEU A 184 4.22 3.03 -13.25
C LEU A 184 4.80 2.23 -12.08
N ASN A 185 5.46 2.92 -11.15
CA ASN A 185 5.82 2.40 -9.85
C ASN A 185 5.04 3.15 -8.76
N ILE A 186 4.46 2.40 -7.82
CA ILE A 186 3.80 2.99 -6.65
C ILE A 186 4.55 2.52 -5.42
N LYS A 187 4.93 3.48 -4.59
CA LYS A 187 5.79 3.23 -3.45
C LYS A 187 5.19 3.82 -2.19
N LEU A 188 5.39 3.13 -1.07
CA LEU A 188 5.21 3.69 0.25
C LEU A 188 6.52 4.34 0.70
N ASN A 189 6.45 5.61 1.06
CA ASN A 189 7.62 6.38 1.45
C ASN A 189 7.31 7.33 2.61
N ALA A 190 8.29 7.57 3.47
CA ALA A 190 8.25 8.57 4.53
C ALA A 190 9.67 9.06 4.82
N PRO A 191 9.85 10.29 5.33
CA PRO A 191 11.17 10.74 5.79
C PRO A 191 11.79 9.74 6.76
N ASN A 192 13.04 9.37 6.54
CA ASN A 192 13.81 8.44 7.37
C ASN A 192 13.24 7.01 7.47
N GLN A 193 12.38 6.59 6.53
CA GLN A 193 11.91 5.20 6.43
C GLN A 193 12.34 4.56 5.12
N THR A 194 12.48 3.24 5.13
CA THR A 194 12.79 2.48 3.93
C THR A 194 11.64 2.56 2.93
N GLU A 195 11.93 3.06 1.74
CA GLU A 195 11.01 3.07 0.62
C GLU A 195 10.63 1.63 0.25
N THR A 196 9.34 1.38 0.03
CA THR A 196 8.83 0.05 -0.29
C THR A 196 7.94 0.09 -1.52
N LEU A 197 8.22 -0.74 -2.51
CA LEU A 197 7.41 -0.87 -3.72
C LEU A 197 6.14 -1.67 -3.41
N VAL A 198 4.97 -1.11 -3.72
CA VAL A 198 3.67 -1.79 -3.52
C VAL A 198 3.00 -2.17 -4.82
N TYR A 199 3.48 -1.64 -5.94
CA TYR A 199 2.97 -1.94 -7.27
C TYR A 199 3.98 -1.53 -8.34
N ALA A 200 4.09 -2.34 -9.40
CA ALA A 200 4.79 -1.95 -10.61
C ALA A 200 4.05 -2.47 -11.84
N LYS A 201 3.94 -1.65 -12.89
CA LYS A 201 3.37 -2.11 -14.17
C LYS A 201 3.83 -1.27 -15.35
N LEU A 202 4.22 -1.96 -16.42
CA LEU A 202 4.40 -1.38 -17.74
C LEU A 202 3.03 -1.19 -18.41
N ILE A 203 2.67 0.05 -18.68
CA ILE A 203 1.39 0.47 -19.24
C ILE A 203 1.54 0.75 -20.74
N ASN A 204 0.90 -0.10 -21.55
CA ASN A 204 0.86 0.02 -23.02
C ASN A 204 -0.56 0.18 -23.57
N LYS A 205 -1.57 0.14 -22.68
CA LYS A 205 -2.98 0.27 -23.01
C LYS A 205 -3.76 0.78 -21.80
N PRO A 206 -4.98 1.32 -21.98
CA PRO A 206 -5.83 1.70 -20.86
C PRO A 206 -5.94 0.56 -19.85
N THR A 207 -5.68 0.86 -18.58
CA THR A 207 -5.54 -0.14 -17.53
C THR A 207 -6.30 0.30 -16.29
N ARG A 208 -6.97 -0.65 -15.64
CA ARG A 208 -7.52 -0.49 -14.30
C ARG A 208 -6.88 -1.52 -13.39
N THR A 209 -6.59 -1.10 -12.17
CA THR A 209 -5.99 -1.96 -11.14
C THR A 209 -6.46 -1.51 -9.77
N SER A 210 -6.29 -2.36 -8.77
CA SER A 210 -6.57 -2.04 -7.38
C SER A 210 -5.41 -2.54 -6.54
N ILE A 211 -4.95 -1.70 -5.62
CA ILE A 211 -3.97 -2.07 -4.60
C ILE A 211 -4.66 -1.98 -3.24
N VAL A 212 -4.35 -2.93 -2.36
CA VAL A 212 -4.84 -2.92 -0.98
C VAL A 212 -3.66 -2.73 -0.06
N LEU A 213 -3.85 -1.89 0.96
CA LEU A 213 -2.89 -1.66 2.03
C LEU A 213 -3.61 -1.81 3.36
N VAL A 214 -2.91 -2.37 4.33
CA VAL A 214 -3.44 -2.57 5.68
C VAL A 214 -2.46 -1.99 6.69
N SER A 215 -2.95 -1.09 7.55
CA SER A 215 -2.14 -0.51 8.62
C SER A 215 -1.89 -1.54 9.73
N ASN A 216 -0.94 -1.24 10.62
CA ASN A 216 -0.75 -2.06 11.81
C ASN A 216 -1.93 -1.84 12.78
N MET A 217 -2.20 -2.86 13.59
CA MET A 217 -3.14 -2.72 14.70
C MET A 217 -2.71 -1.54 15.59
N PHE A 218 -3.70 -0.78 16.04
CA PHE A 218 -3.48 0.42 16.85
C PHE A 218 -2.60 1.50 16.20
N SER A 219 -2.58 1.56 14.86
CA SER A 219 -1.77 2.55 14.15
C SER A 219 -2.40 2.98 12.82
N SER A 220 -2.36 4.28 12.54
CA SER A 220 -2.65 4.80 11.21
C SER A 220 -1.54 4.45 10.22
N PHE A 221 -1.78 4.65 8.93
CA PHE A 221 -0.69 4.74 7.97
C PHE A 221 0.26 5.89 8.37
N LYS A 222 1.56 5.66 8.19
CA LYS A 222 2.64 6.63 8.49
C LYS A 222 3.43 7.04 7.25
N ARG A 223 3.22 6.32 6.14
CA ARG A 223 3.88 6.50 4.86
C ARG A 223 2.91 7.08 3.85
N ASP A 224 3.44 7.91 2.96
CA ASP A 224 2.73 8.47 1.83
C ASP A 224 2.81 7.52 0.64
N LEU A 225 1.85 7.62 -0.28
CA LEU A 225 1.85 6.91 -1.56
C LEU A 225 2.47 7.80 -2.64
N LEU A 226 3.63 7.40 -3.14
CA LEU A 226 4.33 8.06 -4.22
C LEU A 226 4.08 7.30 -5.54
N PHE A 227 3.49 7.98 -6.51
CA PHE A 227 3.28 7.49 -7.87
C PHE A 227 4.40 8.04 -8.75
N ILE A 228 5.16 7.15 -9.39
CA ILE A 228 6.28 7.50 -10.25
C ILE A 228 6.02 6.90 -11.64
N PHE A 229 5.95 7.78 -12.63
CA PHE A 229 5.74 7.46 -14.04
C PHE A 229 7.06 7.62 -14.77
N ASN A 230 7.57 6.56 -15.38
CA ASN A 230 8.76 6.58 -16.21
C ASN A 230 8.40 6.19 -17.64
N GLN A 231 8.51 7.11 -18.59
CA GLN A 231 8.43 6.80 -20.00
C GLN A 231 9.67 6.02 -20.41
N ILE A 232 9.45 4.83 -20.97
CA ILE A 232 10.52 3.95 -21.40
C ILE A 232 10.41 3.70 -22.90
N ASN A 233 11.57 3.50 -23.55
CA ASN A 233 11.58 2.90 -24.88
C ASN A 233 11.66 1.38 -24.73
N PRO A 234 10.62 0.60 -25.08
CA PRO A 234 10.63 -0.85 -24.93
C PRO A 234 11.80 -1.54 -25.65
N ASP A 235 12.30 -0.96 -26.75
CA ASP A 235 13.40 -1.52 -27.53
C ASP A 235 14.70 -1.54 -26.73
N ASN A 236 14.84 -0.63 -25.76
CA ASN A 236 15.99 -0.53 -24.87
C ASN A 236 15.95 -1.57 -23.74
N TYR A 237 14.97 -2.46 -23.69
CA TYR A 237 14.86 -3.45 -22.61
C TYR A 237 14.82 -4.88 -23.15
N SER A 238 15.41 -5.80 -22.39
CA SER A 238 15.25 -7.24 -22.54
C SER A 238 14.62 -7.82 -21.28
N GLU A 239 14.24 -9.10 -21.34
CA GLU A 239 13.93 -9.85 -20.13
C GLU A 239 15.14 -9.82 -19.19
N GLY A 240 14.89 -9.52 -17.91
CA GLY A 240 15.89 -9.47 -16.86
C GLY A 240 15.66 -10.57 -15.82
N TYR A 241 16.61 -10.78 -14.93
CA TYR A 241 16.52 -11.77 -13.85
C TYR A 241 16.97 -11.15 -12.53
N ALA A 242 16.44 -11.67 -11.43
CA ALA A 242 16.92 -11.31 -10.10
C ALA A 242 18.23 -12.05 -9.81
N ARG A 243 19.06 -11.50 -8.93
CA ARG A 243 20.15 -12.24 -8.29
C ARG A 243 19.61 -13.07 -7.13
N LYS A 244 18.81 -12.41 -6.28
CA LYS A 244 18.21 -12.99 -5.09
C LYS A 244 16.80 -12.45 -4.92
N ILE A 245 15.88 -13.33 -4.52
CA ILE A 245 14.52 -12.96 -4.09
C ILE A 245 14.35 -13.48 -2.67
N TYR A 246 13.99 -12.59 -1.77
CA TYR A 246 13.50 -12.92 -0.44
C TYR A 246 12.00 -12.64 -0.38
N LEU A 247 11.25 -13.57 0.20
CA LEU A 247 9.82 -13.43 0.38
C LEU A 247 9.41 -14.06 1.71
N ARG A 248 8.59 -13.34 2.46
CA ARG A 248 7.91 -13.82 3.66
C ARG A 248 6.42 -13.47 3.59
N ILE A 249 5.58 -14.40 4.05
CA ILE A 249 4.13 -14.24 4.11
C ILE A 249 3.68 -14.37 5.56
N ASP A 250 3.06 -13.31 6.07
CA ASP A 250 2.51 -13.27 7.42
C ASP A 250 0.99 -13.07 7.37
N PRO A 251 0.22 -13.82 8.16
CA PRO A 251 -1.16 -13.47 8.42
C PRO A 251 -1.22 -12.20 9.28
N LEU A 252 -2.11 -11.27 8.93
CA LEU A 252 -2.36 -10.10 9.76
C LEU A 252 -3.47 -10.44 10.76
N LEU A 253 -3.08 -10.55 12.04
CA LEU A 253 -3.98 -10.85 13.15
C LEU A 253 -5.22 -9.94 13.12
N GLU A 254 -6.38 -10.52 13.40
CA GLU A 254 -7.68 -9.83 13.43
C GLU A 254 -8.11 -9.20 12.10
N THR A 255 -7.46 -9.59 10.99
CA THR A 255 -7.92 -9.27 9.64
C THR A 255 -8.06 -10.51 8.79
N GLU A 256 -8.82 -10.37 7.72
CA GLU A 256 -8.91 -11.33 6.63
C GLU A 256 -7.85 -11.02 5.55
N TYR A 257 -6.63 -10.63 5.94
CA TYR A 257 -5.57 -10.28 5.01
C TYR A 257 -4.24 -10.96 5.35
N LEU A 258 -3.49 -11.28 4.29
CA LEU A 258 -2.09 -11.67 4.34
C LEU A 258 -1.22 -10.48 3.94
N LYS A 259 -0.11 -10.31 4.65
CA LYS A 259 0.97 -9.41 4.27
C LYS A 259 2.09 -10.23 3.64
N ILE A 260 2.43 -9.90 2.40
CA ILE A 260 3.58 -10.44 1.70
C ILE A 260 4.64 -9.35 1.66
N HIS A 261 5.78 -9.59 2.32
CA HIS A 261 6.89 -8.66 2.29
C HIS A 261 8.15 -9.37 1.79
N GLY A 262 9.03 -8.64 1.13
CA GLY A 262 10.23 -9.23 0.58
C GLY A 262 11.19 -8.22 0.00
N SER A 263 12.29 -8.73 -0.54
CA SER A 263 13.26 -7.93 -1.27
C SER A 263 13.77 -8.67 -2.50
N VAL A 264 14.07 -7.90 -3.55
CA VAL A 264 14.70 -8.43 -4.77
C VAL A 264 16.01 -7.69 -4.99
N THR A 265 17.09 -8.46 -5.07
CA THR A 265 18.43 -7.97 -5.36
C THR A 265 18.75 -8.17 -6.84
N PHE A 266 19.29 -7.15 -7.49
CA PHE A 266 19.76 -7.17 -8.88
C PHE A 266 21.28 -6.94 -8.95
N ASN A 267 21.89 -7.39 -10.05
CA ASN A 267 23.33 -7.26 -10.27
C ASN A 267 23.78 -5.85 -10.68
N SER A 268 22.85 -4.98 -11.10
CA SER A 268 23.14 -3.61 -11.51
C SER A 268 21.93 -2.69 -11.28
N GLY A 269 22.13 -1.38 -11.44
CA GLY A 269 21.05 -0.39 -11.43
C GLY A 269 20.08 -0.49 -12.60
N GLY A 270 20.44 -1.23 -13.66
CA GLY A 270 19.72 -1.31 -14.93
C GLY A 270 18.52 -2.25 -14.95
N TYR A 271 18.11 -2.79 -13.79
CA TYR A 271 16.95 -3.67 -13.66
C TYR A 271 15.74 -2.93 -13.08
N ALA A 272 14.56 -3.31 -13.54
CA ALA A 272 13.29 -2.82 -13.03
C ALA A 272 12.21 -3.90 -13.11
N PHE A 273 11.16 -3.76 -12.30
CA PHE A 273 9.94 -4.54 -12.49
C PHE A 273 9.13 -3.93 -13.62
N SER A 274 8.76 -4.72 -14.63
CA SER A 274 7.71 -4.37 -15.59
C SER A 274 6.33 -4.84 -15.11
N ARG A 275 6.29 -5.70 -14.11
CA ARG A 275 5.08 -6.12 -13.39
C ARG A 275 5.46 -6.53 -11.97
N LEU A 276 4.73 -6.03 -10.98
CA LEU A 276 4.69 -6.52 -9.62
C LEU A 276 3.26 -6.32 -9.13
N GLU A 277 2.51 -7.41 -9.07
CA GLU A 277 1.14 -7.40 -8.59
C GLU A 277 0.76 -8.77 -7.99
N ILE A 278 -0.28 -8.75 -7.18
CA ILE A 278 -0.87 -9.94 -6.58
C ILE A 278 -2.18 -10.27 -7.30
N ILE A 279 -2.39 -11.54 -7.61
CA ILE A 279 -3.67 -12.04 -8.11
C ILE A 279 -4.20 -13.03 -7.08
N SER A 280 -5.28 -12.67 -6.41
CA SER A 280 -5.98 -13.54 -5.49
C SER A 280 -7.20 -14.14 -6.19
N ARG A 281 -7.37 -15.45 -6.03
CA ARG A 281 -8.54 -16.23 -6.44
C ARG A 281 -8.99 -17.04 -5.23
N GLU A 282 -10.11 -17.74 -5.39
CA GLU A 282 -10.55 -18.69 -4.37
C GLU A 282 -9.44 -19.71 -4.09
N ASN A 283 -8.93 -19.72 -2.84
CA ASN A 283 -7.89 -20.64 -2.36
C ASN A 283 -6.54 -20.55 -3.09
N GLU A 284 -6.27 -19.47 -3.84
CA GLU A 284 -5.01 -19.31 -4.59
C GLU A 284 -4.52 -17.86 -4.57
N ILE A 285 -3.22 -17.69 -4.34
CA ILE A 285 -2.51 -16.40 -4.41
C ILE A 285 -1.31 -16.55 -5.32
N ASP A 286 -1.33 -15.77 -6.40
CA ASP A 286 -0.19 -15.61 -7.29
C ASP A 286 0.49 -14.26 -7.04
N VAL A 287 1.78 -14.29 -6.71
CA VAL A 287 2.65 -13.11 -6.79
C VAL A 287 3.35 -13.12 -8.14
N LEU A 288 2.99 -12.14 -8.98
CA LEU A 288 3.52 -12.02 -10.33
C LEU A 288 4.63 -10.97 -10.37
N MET A 289 5.83 -11.38 -10.79
CA MET A 289 6.97 -10.50 -11.02
C MET A 289 7.44 -10.63 -12.47
N ASN A 290 7.41 -9.56 -13.24
CA ASN A 290 8.15 -9.50 -14.49
C ASN A 290 9.30 -8.51 -14.33
N ILE A 291 10.49 -8.94 -14.69
CA ILE A 291 11.74 -8.19 -14.54
C ILE A 291 12.27 -7.87 -15.93
N ILE A 292 12.63 -6.61 -16.14
CA ILE A 292 13.27 -6.12 -17.36
C ILE A 292 14.65 -5.55 -17.04
N GLN A 293 15.55 -5.63 -18.01
CA GLN A 293 16.91 -5.12 -17.94
C GLN A 293 17.18 -4.17 -19.12
N ILE A 294 17.86 -3.04 -18.87
CA ILE A 294 18.30 -2.13 -19.92
C ILE A 294 19.36 -2.82 -20.80
N LYS A 295 19.14 -2.80 -22.12
CA LYS A 295 20.11 -3.17 -23.17
C LYS A 295 21.09 -2.01 -23.35
N GLY A 296 22.12 -1.94 -22.51
CA GLY A 296 23.11 -0.87 -22.59
C GLY A 296 23.88 -0.68 -21.30
N PRO A 297 24.70 0.39 -21.22
CA PRO A 297 25.43 0.71 -20.01
C PRO A 297 24.45 0.96 -18.86
N ALA A 298 24.67 0.26 -17.77
CA ALA A 298 23.94 0.43 -16.52
C ALA A 298 24.93 0.75 -15.41
N ILE A 299 24.47 1.50 -14.41
CA ILE A 299 25.27 1.78 -13.22
C ILE A 299 25.60 0.44 -12.54
N MET A 300 26.88 0.19 -12.30
CA MET A 300 27.37 -1.05 -11.67
C MET A 300 27.23 -1.01 -10.15
N ILE A 301 25.99 -0.92 -9.68
CA ILE A 301 25.63 -0.99 -8.26
C ILE A 301 24.70 -2.18 -8.02
N ILE A 302 24.91 -2.91 -6.93
CA ILE A 302 23.92 -3.88 -6.47
C ILE A 302 22.68 -3.08 -6.05
N LYS A 303 21.56 -3.34 -6.73
CA LYS A 303 20.29 -2.68 -6.47
C LYS A 303 19.39 -3.63 -5.70
N GLU A 304 18.91 -3.20 -4.54
CA GLU A 304 17.89 -3.93 -3.78
C GLU A 304 16.58 -3.14 -3.79
N ILE A 305 15.47 -3.83 -4.07
CA ILE A 305 14.13 -3.27 -4.03
C ILE A 305 13.32 -4.04 -3.00
N ASN A 306 12.90 -3.36 -1.94
CA ASN A 306 11.94 -3.89 -0.97
C ASN A 306 10.52 -3.76 -1.52
N TYR A 307 9.68 -4.75 -1.26
CA TYR A 307 8.28 -4.72 -1.66
C TYR A 307 7.33 -5.21 -0.56
N GLU A 308 6.08 -4.74 -0.65
CA GLU A 308 5.00 -5.08 0.28
C GLU A 308 3.69 -5.19 -0.50
N LEU A 309 3.03 -6.34 -0.39
CA LEU A 309 1.76 -6.65 -1.06
C LEU A 309 0.77 -7.21 -0.03
N TYR A 310 -0.52 -7.02 -0.29
CA TYR A 310 -1.59 -7.52 0.58
C TYR A 310 -2.60 -8.31 -0.23
N SER A 311 -3.02 -9.47 0.28
CA SER A 311 -4.08 -10.30 -0.30
C SER A 311 -5.17 -10.56 0.73
N PRO A 312 -6.45 -10.58 0.34
CA PRO A 312 -7.48 -11.21 1.15
C PRO A 312 -7.11 -12.66 1.47
N LEU A 313 -7.46 -13.11 2.67
CA LEU A 313 -7.37 -14.47 3.16
C LEU A 313 -8.61 -15.24 2.72
N ASN A 314 -8.70 -15.53 1.42
CA ASN A 314 -9.80 -16.31 0.84
C ASN A 314 -9.48 -17.81 0.97
N MET A 315 -9.70 -18.35 2.17
CA MET A 315 -9.40 -19.75 2.49
C MET A 315 -10.57 -20.67 2.16
N SER A 316 -10.22 -21.92 1.83
CA SER A 316 -11.20 -22.96 1.64
C SER A 316 -11.83 -23.31 2.99
N GLU A 317 -12.98 -23.99 2.98
CA GLU A 317 -13.55 -24.63 4.18
C GLU A 317 -12.55 -25.56 4.89
N THR A 318 -11.52 -26.02 4.17
CA THR A 318 -10.44 -26.88 4.70
C THR A 318 -9.24 -26.11 5.25
N GLY A 319 -9.25 -24.77 5.25
CA GLY A 319 -8.17 -23.92 5.76
C GLY A 319 -6.89 -23.97 4.91
N LYS A 320 -7.01 -24.33 3.62
CA LYS A 320 -5.89 -24.49 2.70
C LYS A 320 -5.90 -23.45 1.59
N MET A 321 -4.72 -23.03 1.18
CA MET A 321 -4.55 -22.11 0.06
C MET A 321 -3.24 -22.37 -0.68
N ILE A 322 -3.25 -22.22 -2.00
CA ILE A 322 -2.08 -22.39 -2.85
C ILE A 322 -1.41 -21.04 -3.03
N PHE A 323 -0.11 -20.98 -2.78
CA PHE A 323 0.71 -19.81 -3.04
C PHE A 323 1.68 -20.11 -4.19
N LYS A 324 1.75 -19.20 -5.16
CA LYS A 324 2.72 -19.25 -6.26
C LYS A 324 3.51 -17.95 -6.37
N LEU A 325 4.83 -18.08 -6.49
CA LEU A 325 5.70 -17.00 -6.96
C LEU A 325 6.03 -17.26 -8.43
N ILE A 326 5.63 -16.35 -9.31
CA ILE A 326 5.82 -16.47 -10.76
C ILE A 326 6.70 -15.32 -11.22
N VAL A 327 7.89 -15.65 -11.74
CA VAL A 327 8.88 -14.68 -12.23
C VAL A 327 9.11 -14.87 -13.72
N ASN A 328 8.82 -13.85 -14.53
CA ASN A 328 8.84 -13.90 -16.00
C ASN A 328 8.11 -15.12 -16.57
N GLY A 329 6.92 -15.42 -16.02
CA GLY A 329 6.11 -16.57 -16.43
C GLY A 329 6.59 -17.93 -15.91
N LYS A 330 7.71 -18.01 -15.18
CA LYS A 330 8.21 -19.25 -14.57
C LYS A 330 7.79 -19.34 -13.10
N ILE A 331 7.19 -20.46 -12.71
CA ILE A 331 6.85 -20.73 -11.30
C ILE A 331 8.14 -21.08 -10.57
N LEU A 332 8.53 -20.26 -9.59
CA LEU A 332 9.70 -20.50 -8.75
C LEU A 332 9.35 -21.12 -7.40
N VAL A 333 8.19 -20.76 -6.86
CA VAL A 333 7.64 -21.31 -5.62
C VAL A 333 6.22 -21.73 -5.89
N ASN A 334 5.84 -22.91 -5.41
CA ASN A 334 4.47 -23.41 -5.40
C ASN A 334 4.27 -24.18 -4.09
N LYS A 335 3.51 -23.61 -3.15
CA LYS A 335 3.32 -24.18 -1.81
C LYS A 335 1.85 -24.19 -1.42
N THR A 336 1.43 -25.24 -0.73
CA THR A 336 0.14 -25.27 -0.03
C THR A 336 0.34 -24.74 1.38
N LEU A 337 -0.40 -23.68 1.71
CA LEU A 337 -0.45 -23.04 3.01
C LEU A 337 -1.62 -23.61 3.79
N ASN A 338 -1.31 -24.15 4.96
CA ASN A 338 -2.30 -24.61 5.93
C ASN A 338 -2.39 -23.55 7.02
N TYR A 339 -3.55 -22.91 7.16
CA TYR A 339 -3.79 -21.96 8.22
C TYR A 339 -4.54 -22.65 9.35
N THR A 340 -3.77 -23.32 10.20
CA THR A 340 -4.30 -23.97 11.40
C THR A 340 -4.02 -23.15 12.67
N GLN A 341 -3.01 -22.27 12.65
CA GLN A 341 -2.71 -21.35 13.77
C GLN A 341 -2.13 -20.00 13.29
N PRO A 342 -2.59 -18.86 13.83
CA PRO A 342 -2.26 -17.51 13.35
C PRO A 342 -0.88 -16.96 13.74
N ILE A 343 -0.02 -17.72 14.45
CA ILE A 343 1.12 -17.15 15.21
C ILE A 343 2.48 -17.27 14.46
N GLN A 344 2.57 -17.95 13.32
CA GLN A 344 3.83 -18.11 12.57
C GLN A 344 3.73 -17.63 11.11
N PRO A 345 4.86 -17.18 10.50
CA PRO A 345 4.89 -16.90 9.07
C PRO A 345 4.50 -18.16 8.30
N LEU A 346 3.62 -18.00 7.31
CA LEU A 346 3.15 -19.11 6.48
C LEU A 346 4.22 -19.57 5.49
N ILE A 347 5.08 -18.65 5.06
CA ILE A 347 6.22 -18.90 4.16
C ILE A 347 7.38 -17.98 4.53
N GLU A 348 8.60 -18.51 4.47
CA GLU A 348 9.83 -17.74 4.35
C GLU A 348 10.75 -18.43 3.31
N GLU A 349 11.14 -17.71 2.25
CA GLU A 349 11.91 -18.24 1.12
C GLU A 349 13.10 -17.35 0.76
N HIS A 350 14.21 -18.00 0.43
CA HIS A 350 15.41 -17.37 -0.12
C HIS A 350 15.78 -18.03 -1.45
N ILE A 351 15.48 -17.35 -2.55
CA ILE A 351 15.67 -17.88 -3.90
C ILE A 351 16.88 -17.20 -4.52
N VAL A 352 17.86 -17.98 -4.96
CA VAL A 352 18.99 -17.51 -5.76
C VAL A 352 18.75 -17.92 -7.20
N GLN A 353 18.55 -16.94 -8.07
CA GLN A 353 18.46 -17.19 -9.51
C GLN A 353 19.86 -17.09 -10.11
N LYS A 354 20.29 -18.16 -10.79
CA LYS A 354 21.48 -18.09 -11.64
C LYS A 354 21.08 -17.45 -12.98
N PRO A 355 21.96 -16.63 -13.59
CA PRO A 355 21.79 -16.25 -14.99
C PRO A 355 21.56 -17.52 -15.82
N ILE A 356 20.57 -17.48 -16.71
CA ILE A 356 20.46 -18.52 -17.71
C ILE A 356 21.64 -18.30 -18.66
N ASP A 357 22.63 -19.19 -18.61
CA ASP A 357 23.70 -19.23 -19.60
C ASP A 357 23.04 -19.48 -20.96
N ASN A 358 22.91 -18.43 -21.76
CA ASN A 358 22.51 -18.54 -23.17
C ASN A 358 23.62 -19.20 -24.04
N SER A 359 24.59 -19.90 -23.44
CA SER A 359 25.71 -20.54 -24.13
C SER A 359 25.50 -22.02 -24.46
N THR A 360 24.34 -22.61 -24.20
CA THR A 360 24.01 -23.94 -24.71
C THR A 360 23.15 -23.86 -25.97
N THR A 361 23.85 -23.95 -27.11
CA THR A 361 23.45 -24.57 -28.38
C THR A 361 22.29 -23.90 -29.15
N PRO A 362 22.46 -23.51 -30.43
CA PRO A 362 21.34 -23.05 -31.24
C PRO A 362 20.31 -24.17 -31.33
N ILE A 363 19.07 -23.87 -30.96
CA ILE A 363 17.91 -24.66 -31.34
C ILE A 363 17.95 -24.74 -32.88
N GLN A 364 18.25 -25.91 -33.42
CA GLN A 364 18.11 -26.18 -34.84
C GLN A 364 16.69 -25.80 -35.24
N LYS A 365 16.57 -24.79 -36.12
CA LYS A 365 15.32 -24.50 -36.82
C LYS A 365 14.82 -25.82 -37.45
N PRO A 366 13.53 -26.14 -37.36
CA PRO A 366 12.96 -27.23 -38.15
C PRO A 366 13.29 -26.99 -39.62
N LYS A 367 13.86 -28.01 -40.27
CA LYS A 367 14.07 -28.04 -41.72
C LYS A 367 12.76 -27.67 -42.42
N CYS A 368 12.81 -26.64 -43.26
CA CYS A 368 11.78 -26.40 -44.26
C CYS A 368 11.60 -27.68 -45.09
N PHE A 369 10.38 -28.21 -45.12
CA PHE A 369 9.95 -29.14 -46.15
C PHE A 369 9.87 -28.34 -47.46
N ASN A 370 10.71 -28.75 -48.41
CA ASN A 370 10.44 -28.53 -49.83
C ASN A 370 9.18 -29.31 -50.17
N ASP A 371 8.16 -28.63 -50.67
CA ASP A 371 7.31 -29.24 -51.69
C ASP A 371 7.18 -28.27 -52.86
N LYS A 372 7.78 -28.71 -53.97
CA LYS A 372 7.46 -28.28 -55.33
C LYS A 372 6.00 -28.65 -55.57
N TYR A 373 5.16 -27.72 -56.03
CA TYR A 373 4.23 -27.99 -57.14
C TYR A 373 3.96 -26.72 -57.93
N THR A 374 4.13 -26.90 -59.23
CA THR A 374 3.89 -26.04 -60.41
C THR A 374 2.40 -25.79 -60.69
N THR A 375 2.12 -24.69 -61.42
CA THR A 375 0.96 -24.41 -62.32
C THR A 375 -0.44 -24.42 -61.68
N PHE A 376 -1.32 -23.43 -61.81
CA PHE A 376 -1.64 -22.45 -62.86
C PHE A 376 -1.90 -21.05 -62.30
#